data_AF-A0A258FFM7-F1
#
_entry.id   AF-A0A258FFM7-F1
#
_cell.length_a   1.000
_cell.length_b   1.000
_cell.length_c   1.000
_cell.angle_alpha   90.00
_cell.angle_beta   90.00
_cell.angle_gamma   90.00
#
_symmetry.space_group_name_H-M   'P 1'
#
loop_
_entity.id
_entity.type
_entity.pdbx_description
1 polymer ?
#
loop_
_entity_poly.entity_id
_entity_poly.type
_entity_poly.pdbx_seq_one_letter_code
_entity_poly.pdbx_strand_id
1 'polypeptide(L)'
;MPWWRRLVSSGLGVPAPSEAEISDAREPGRGRAAEHPAHIPLRGWKDIAWRTWAEFNNDRVPAVAGGVAFFGLLALFPALAAFVSLYGLVADVNAVREQLDLLAGVLPRDALNFVGEQMLRLAEGRSDRLGLAFLASLAVSLWSANA
;
A
#
# COMPACT_ATOMS: atom_id res chain seq x y z
N MET A 1 -17.83 -39.96 66.80
CA MET A 1 -17.32 -38.97 65.83
C MET A 1 -18.49 -38.30 65.12
N PRO A 2 -18.63 -36.96 65.16
CA PRO A 2 -19.84 -36.29 64.67
C PRO A 2 -19.86 -36.19 63.14
N TRP A 3 -20.96 -36.63 62.54
CA TRP A 3 -21.20 -36.70 61.09
C TRP A 3 -21.34 -35.32 60.41
N TRP A 4 -21.61 -34.26 61.18
CA TRP A 4 -21.85 -32.90 60.67
C TRP A 4 -20.60 -32.20 60.10
N ARG A 5 -19.37 -32.68 60.40
CA ARG A 5 -18.13 -32.07 59.89
C ARG A 5 -17.88 -32.30 58.40
N ARG A 6 -18.53 -33.29 57.76
CA ARG A 6 -18.32 -33.60 56.33
C ARG A 6 -19.10 -32.71 55.38
N LEU A 7 -20.16 -32.05 55.86
CA LEU A 7 -21.02 -31.19 55.04
C LEU A 7 -20.48 -29.76 54.90
N VAL A 8 -19.59 -29.33 55.80
CA VAL A 8 -18.94 -28.01 55.75
C VAL A 8 -17.76 -27.98 54.76
N SER A 9 -17.19 -29.14 54.42
CA SER A 9 -16.11 -29.25 53.42
C SER A 9 -16.60 -29.38 51.98
N SER A 10 -17.91 -29.51 51.75
CA SER A 10 -18.52 -29.63 50.43
C SER A 10 -19.26 -28.34 50.06
N GLY A 11 -18.55 -27.40 49.42
CA GLY A 11 -19.23 -26.40 48.56
C GLY A 11 -19.06 -24.92 48.88
N LEU A 12 -18.14 -24.50 49.76
CA LEU A 12 -17.73 -23.08 49.85
C LEU A 12 -16.27 -22.92 49.40
N GLY A 13 -15.99 -23.39 48.18
CA GLY A 13 -14.75 -23.01 47.52
C GLY A 13 -14.90 -21.57 47.07
N VAL A 14 -14.23 -20.62 47.74
CA VAL A 14 -13.92 -19.34 47.10
C VAL A 14 -13.20 -19.71 45.81
N PRO A 15 -13.74 -19.41 44.62
CA PRO A 15 -13.06 -19.73 43.37
C PRO A 15 -11.68 -19.09 43.44
N ALA A 16 -10.64 -19.84 43.05
CA ALA A 16 -9.30 -19.28 42.97
C ALA A 16 -9.37 -18.01 42.10
N PRO A 17 -8.80 -16.88 42.55
CA PRO A 17 -8.84 -15.64 41.78
C PRO A 17 -8.31 -15.90 40.38
N SER A 18 -9.03 -15.41 39.39
CA SER A 18 -8.65 -15.51 37.98
C SER A 18 -7.30 -14.83 37.74
N GLU A 19 -6.57 -15.27 36.72
CA GLU A 19 -5.29 -14.65 36.35
C GLU A 19 -5.42 -13.13 36.08
N ALA A 20 -6.58 -12.71 35.57
CA ALA A 20 -6.92 -11.31 35.36
C ALA A 20 -6.99 -10.53 36.69
N GLU A 21 -7.65 -11.08 37.71
CA GLU A 21 -7.73 -10.49 39.06
C GLU A 21 -6.36 -10.43 39.74
N ILE A 22 -5.53 -11.47 39.58
CA ILE A 22 -4.16 -11.50 40.10
C ILE A 22 -3.29 -10.45 39.39
N SER A 23 -3.45 -10.27 38.08
CA SER A 23 -2.71 -9.29 37.30
C SER A 23 -3.13 -7.85 37.62
N ASP A 24 -4.42 -7.59 37.84
CA ASP A 24 -4.92 -6.26 38.19
C ASP A 24 -4.53 -5.86 39.62
N ALA A 25 -4.52 -6.82 40.55
CA ALA A 25 -4.02 -6.61 41.91
C ALA A 25 -2.52 -6.26 41.96
N ARG A 26 -1.71 -6.76 41.00
CA ARG A 26 -0.28 -6.42 40.89
C ARG A 26 -0.04 -5.05 40.26
N GLU A 27 -0.89 -4.62 39.33
CA GLU A 27 -0.74 -3.34 38.62
C GLU A 27 -2.09 -2.58 38.51
N PRO A 28 -2.59 -2.03 39.63
CA PRO A 28 -3.91 -1.40 39.67
C PRO A 28 -3.97 -0.19 38.74
N GLY A 29 -5.03 -0.11 37.94
CA GLY A 29 -5.31 1.03 37.06
C GLY A 29 -4.62 0.99 35.69
N ARG A 30 -4.12 -0.18 35.26
CA ARG A 30 -3.67 -0.41 33.87
C ARG A 30 -4.71 -1.12 32.98
N GLY A 31 -5.84 -1.55 33.55
CA GLY A 31 -6.93 -2.19 32.80
C GLY A 31 -6.59 -3.59 32.30
N ARG A 32 -5.79 -4.35 33.06
CA ARG A 32 -5.39 -5.73 32.71
C ARG A 32 -6.58 -6.70 32.76
N ALA A 33 -7.59 -6.37 33.57
CA ALA A 33 -8.87 -7.09 33.66
C ALA A 33 -9.98 -6.45 32.81
N ALA A 34 -9.67 -5.52 31.89
CA ALA A 34 -10.67 -4.90 31.03
C ALA A 34 -11.18 -5.91 29.99
N GLU A 35 -12.44 -6.33 30.11
CA GLU A 35 -13.07 -7.26 29.15
C GLU A 35 -13.34 -6.62 27.78
N HIS A 36 -13.38 -5.28 27.72
CA HIS A 36 -13.62 -4.53 26.50
C HIS A 36 -12.57 -3.41 26.33
N PRO A 37 -12.13 -3.10 25.08
CA PRO A 37 -11.12 -2.06 24.83
C PRO A 37 -11.51 -0.67 25.37
N ALA A 38 -12.82 -0.39 25.41
CA ALA A 38 -13.38 0.86 25.94
C ALA A 38 -13.23 1.00 27.46
N HIS A 39 -13.00 -0.10 28.19
CA HIS A 39 -12.82 -0.10 29.65
C HIS A 39 -11.35 0.04 30.07
N ILE A 40 -10.42 0.15 29.12
CA ILE A 40 -9.00 0.36 29.42
C ILE A 40 -8.80 1.81 29.88
N PRO A 41 -8.24 2.06 31.07
CA PRO A 41 -7.96 3.40 31.55
C PRO A 41 -6.87 4.07 30.72
N LEU A 42 -6.81 5.41 30.74
CA LEU A 42 -5.86 6.21 29.95
C LEU A 42 -4.38 5.78 30.14
N ARG A 43 -4.03 5.31 31.34
CA ARG A 43 -2.68 4.79 31.63
C ARG A 43 -2.38 3.48 30.90
N GLY A 44 -3.38 2.60 30.73
CA GLY A 44 -3.26 1.37 29.94
C GLY A 44 -3.14 1.67 28.44
N TRP A 45 -3.92 2.62 27.94
CA TRP A 45 -3.79 3.09 26.55
C TRP A 45 -2.42 3.70 26.25
N LYS A 46 -1.84 4.46 27.20
CA LYS A 46 -0.48 4.99 27.07
C LYS A 46 0.56 3.85 27.00
N ASP A 47 0.40 2.81 27.79
CA ASP A 47 1.30 1.65 27.80
C ASP A 47 1.20 0.87 26.48
N ILE A 48 -0.02 0.63 25.98
CA ILE A 48 -0.25 0.02 24.67
C ILE A 48 0.41 0.87 23.57
N ALA A 49 0.15 2.18 23.54
CA ALA A 49 0.73 3.07 22.55
C ALA A 49 2.27 3.08 22.59
N TRP A 50 2.86 3.09 23.78
CA TRP A 50 4.32 3.04 23.95
C TRP A 50 4.90 1.71 23.46
N ARG A 51 4.27 0.59 23.81
CA ARG A 51 4.69 -0.75 23.37
C ARG A 51 4.55 -0.92 21.86
N THR A 52 3.44 -0.48 21.27
CA THR A 52 3.25 -0.50 19.82
C THR A 52 4.27 0.38 19.12
N TRP A 53 4.57 1.57 19.64
CA TRP A 53 5.61 2.44 19.07
C TRP A 53 7.01 1.80 19.14
N ALA A 54 7.34 1.18 20.27
CA ALA A 54 8.61 0.47 20.43
C ALA A 54 8.73 -0.68 19.43
N GLU A 55 7.69 -1.52 19.32
CA GLU A 55 7.69 -2.65 18.39
C GLU A 55 7.68 -2.20 16.93
N PHE A 56 6.90 -1.17 16.58
CA PHE A 56 6.89 -0.58 15.23
C PHE A 56 8.28 -0.14 14.76
N ASN A 57 9.10 0.39 15.68
CA ASN A 57 10.48 0.74 15.39
C ASN A 57 11.41 -0.49 15.38
N ASN A 58 11.20 -1.43 16.29
CA ASN A 58 11.97 -2.67 16.40
C ASN A 58 11.82 -3.55 15.14
N ASP A 59 10.59 -3.64 14.61
CA ASP A 59 10.23 -4.35 13.39
C ASP A 59 10.72 -3.64 12.11
N ARG A 60 11.46 -2.52 12.25
CA ARG A 60 12.02 -1.72 11.14
C ARG A 60 10.97 -1.25 10.13
N VAL A 61 9.70 -1.15 10.54
CA VAL A 61 8.61 -0.70 9.67
C VAL A 61 8.90 0.67 9.02
N PRO A 62 9.49 1.67 9.72
CA PRO A 62 9.88 2.93 9.08
C PRO A 62 10.87 2.75 7.93
N ALA A 63 11.84 1.85 8.07
CA ALA A 63 12.86 1.61 7.05
C ALA A 63 12.26 0.95 5.81
N VAL A 64 11.37 -0.03 6.00
CA VAL A 64 10.64 -0.69 4.90
C VAL A 64 9.72 0.31 4.20
N ALA A 65 8.93 1.08 4.97
CA ALA A 65 8.05 2.11 4.43
C ALA A 65 8.83 3.19 3.65
N GLY A 66 9.99 3.62 4.18
CA GLY A 66 10.89 4.53 3.49
C GLY A 66 11.43 3.95 2.18
N GLY A 67 11.81 2.67 2.17
CA GLY A 67 12.20 1.95 0.96
C GLY A 67 11.10 1.92 -0.09
N VAL A 68 9.85 1.59 0.30
CA VAL A 68 8.70 1.58 -0.60
C VAL A 68 8.42 2.97 -1.18
N ALA A 69 8.47 4.02 -0.35
CA ALA A 69 8.28 5.39 -0.83
C ALA A 69 9.37 5.82 -1.81
N PHE A 70 10.63 5.54 -1.50
CA PHE A 70 11.78 5.85 -2.35
C PHE A 70 11.70 5.13 -3.70
N PHE A 71 11.52 3.80 -3.69
CA PHE A 71 11.40 3.04 -4.92
C PHE A 71 10.13 3.37 -5.71
N GLY A 72 9.04 3.72 -5.02
CA GLY A 72 7.82 4.22 -5.65
C GLY A 72 8.06 5.52 -6.43
N LEU A 73 8.82 6.46 -5.87
CA LEU A 73 9.20 7.70 -6.56
C LEU A 73 10.11 7.43 -7.77
N LEU A 74 11.10 6.54 -7.62
CA LEU A 74 11.99 6.16 -8.74
C LEU A 74 11.24 5.44 -9.87
N ALA A 75 10.25 4.61 -9.54
CA ALA A 75 9.43 3.85 -10.49
C ALA A 75 8.41 4.73 -11.24
N LEU A 76 8.21 5.99 -10.84
CA LEU A 76 7.21 6.88 -11.44
C LEU A 76 7.46 7.11 -12.93
N PHE A 77 8.70 7.42 -13.34
CA PHE A 77 9.01 7.71 -14.74
C PHE A 77 8.87 6.48 -15.64
N PRO A 78 9.40 5.30 -15.29
CA PRO A 78 9.14 4.08 -16.04
C PRO A 78 7.65 3.73 -16.15
N ALA A 79 6.89 3.92 -15.07
CA ALA A 79 5.45 3.68 -15.08
C ALA A 79 4.72 4.61 -16.05
N LEU A 80 5.09 5.90 -16.09
CA LEU A 80 4.54 6.87 -17.05
C LEU A 80 4.91 6.51 -18.50
N ALA A 81 6.16 6.11 -18.75
CA ALA A 81 6.58 5.68 -20.08
C ALA A 81 5.82 4.43 -20.55
N ALA A 82 5.63 3.44 -19.67
CA ALA A 82 4.80 2.27 -19.94
C ALA A 82 3.34 2.65 -20.21
N PHE A 83 2.77 3.57 -19.42
CA PHE A 83 1.41 4.08 -19.59
C PHE A 83 1.21 4.76 -20.95
N VAL A 84 2.14 5.66 -21.35
CA VAL A 84 2.09 6.34 -22.65
C VAL A 84 2.28 5.36 -23.81
N SER A 85 3.20 4.41 -23.68
CA SER A 85 3.41 3.36 -24.70
C SER A 85 2.17 2.49 -24.89
N LEU A 86 1.49 2.12 -23.80
CA LEU A 86 0.25 1.37 -23.85
C LEU A 86 -0.89 2.20 -24.46
N TYR A 87 -0.97 3.49 -24.13
CA TYR A 87 -1.93 4.40 -24.73
C TYR A 87 -1.71 4.53 -26.24
N GLY A 88 -0.47 4.64 -26.71
CA GLY A 88 -0.13 4.67 -28.14
C GLY A 88 -0.43 3.37 -28.90
N LEU A 89 -0.54 2.24 -28.20
CA LEU A 89 -0.92 0.95 -28.79
C LEU A 89 -2.43 0.81 -28.99
N VAL A 90 -3.23 1.43 -28.12
CA VAL A 90 -4.70 1.34 -28.14
C VAL A 90 -5.35 2.54 -28.85
N ALA A 91 -4.70 3.72 -28.82
CA ALA A 91 -5.15 4.90 -29.53
C ALA A 91 -4.69 4.86 -30.98
N ASP A 92 -5.62 4.55 -31.89
CA ASP A 92 -5.37 4.49 -33.32
C ASP A 92 -5.10 5.90 -33.87
N VAL A 93 -3.82 6.23 -34.09
CA VAL A 93 -3.36 7.47 -34.73
C VAL A 93 -3.99 7.65 -36.12
N ASN A 94 -4.52 6.59 -36.73
CA ASN A 94 -5.21 6.66 -38.03
C ASN A 94 -6.61 7.27 -37.93
N ALA A 95 -7.31 7.17 -36.79
CA ALA A 95 -8.63 7.80 -36.60
C ALA A 95 -8.57 9.33 -36.69
N VAL A 96 -7.40 9.91 -36.41
CA VAL A 96 -7.18 11.36 -36.46
C VAL A 96 -7.11 11.87 -37.91
N ARG A 97 -6.73 11.04 -38.89
CA ARG A 97 -6.69 11.47 -40.32
C ARG A 97 -8.08 11.82 -40.84
N GLU A 98 -9.07 11.00 -40.53
CA GLU A 98 -10.48 11.23 -40.90
C GLU A 98 -11.01 12.51 -40.24
N GLN A 99 -10.53 12.83 -39.04
CA GLN A 99 -10.90 14.02 -38.30
C GLN A 99 -10.19 15.30 -38.80
N LEU A 100 -8.97 15.17 -39.32
CA LEU A 100 -8.22 16.29 -39.92
C LEU A 100 -8.79 16.72 -41.28
N ASP A 101 -9.33 15.79 -42.07
CA ASP A 101 -10.02 16.12 -43.33
C ASP A 101 -11.27 16.99 -43.09
N LEU A 102 -11.98 16.78 -41.98
CA LEU A 102 -13.10 17.63 -41.57
C LEU A 102 -12.65 19.05 -41.17
N LEU A 103 -11.43 19.18 -40.64
CA LEU A 103 -10.84 20.46 -40.23
C LEU A 103 -10.15 21.21 -41.39
N ALA A 104 -9.96 20.55 -42.54
CA ALA A 104 -9.31 21.15 -43.71
C ALA A 104 -10.07 22.35 -44.29
N GLY A 105 -11.38 22.44 -44.04
CA GLY A 105 -12.21 23.59 -44.41
C GLY A 105 -12.08 24.82 -43.50
N VAL A 106 -11.49 24.66 -42.30
CA VAL A 106 -11.43 25.71 -41.25
C VAL A 106 -9.99 26.16 -40.98
N LEU A 107 -9.02 25.26 -41.07
CA LEU A 107 -7.60 25.55 -40.80
C LEU A 107 -6.83 25.92 -42.09
N PRO A 108 -5.88 26.88 -42.01
CA PRO A 108 -4.97 27.17 -43.12
C PRO A 108 -4.13 25.94 -43.50
N ARG A 109 -3.84 25.76 -44.80
CA ARG A 109 -3.10 24.60 -45.34
C ARG A 109 -1.76 24.34 -44.63
N ASP A 110 -1.05 25.40 -44.24
CA ASP A 110 0.25 25.26 -43.59
C ASP A 110 0.14 24.60 -42.20
N ALA A 111 -0.93 24.88 -41.46
CA ALA A 111 -1.19 24.25 -40.17
C ALA A 111 -1.52 22.75 -40.33
N LEU A 112 -2.31 22.41 -41.36
CA LEU A 112 -2.65 21.02 -41.68
C LEU A 112 -1.43 20.23 -42.15
N ASN A 113 -0.58 20.82 -42.99
CA ASN A 113 0.65 20.19 -43.45
C ASN A 113 1.62 19.94 -42.29
N PHE A 114 1.79 20.92 -41.39
CA PHE A 114 2.63 20.76 -40.21
C PHE A 114 2.13 19.63 -39.30
N VAL A 115 0.84 19.61 -38.98
CA VAL A 115 0.24 18.55 -38.14
C VAL A 115 0.32 17.19 -38.84
N GLY A 116 -0.01 17.11 -40.13
CA GLY A 116 0.06 15.90 -40.94
C GLY A 116 1.46 15.30 -40.99
N GLU A 117 2.51 16.11 -41.19
CA GLU A 117 3.89 15.64 -41.15
C GLU A 117 4.30 15.13 -39.75
N GLN A 118 3.90 15.82 -38.68
CA GLN A 118 4.21 15.35 -37.32
C GLN A 118 3.54 14.01 -37.04
N MET A 119 2.30 13.82 -37.51
CA MET A 119 1.61 12.54 -37.37
C MET A 119 2.24 11.44 -38.22
N LEU A 120 2.70 11.76 -39.43
CA LEU A 120 3.46 10.81 -40.25
C LEU A 120 4.75 10.38 -39.54
N ARG A 121 5.48 11.32 -38.94
CA ARG A 121 6.68 11.03 -38.13
C ARG A 121 6.39 10.15 -36.91
N LEU A 122 5.22 10.31 -36.28
CA LEU A 122 4.82 9.47 -35.15
C LEU A 122 4.33 8.08 -35.58
N ALA A 123 3.67 7.97 -36.75
CA ALA A 123 3.18 6.71 -37.31
C ALA A 123 4.29 5.89 -38.00
N GLU A 124 5.24 6.54 -38.66
CA GLU A 124 6.42 5.93 -39.30
C GLU A 124 7.62 5.82 -38.34
N GLY A 125 7.55 6.53 -37.22
CA GLY A 125 8.51 6.44 -36.13
C GLY A 125 8.62 5.01 -35.68
N ARG A 126 9.78 4.40 -35.97
CA ARG A 126 10.19 3.01 -35.72
C ARG A 126 10.18 2.71 -34.20
N SER A 127 8.99 2.69 -33.62
CA SER A 127 8.67 2.57 -32.19
C SER A 127 8.84 1.14 -31.67
N ASP A 128 8.92 0.16 -32.57
CA ASP A 128 8.98 -1.26 -32.21
C ASP A 128 10.31 -1.68 -31.55
N ARG A 129 11.46 -1.20 -32.06
CA ARG A 129 12.77 -1.53 -31.46
C ARG A 129 13.07 -0.71 -30.21
N LEU A 130 12.59 0.53 -30.12
CA LEU A 130 12.76 1.35 -28.93
C LEU A 130 11.87 0.86 -27.78
N GLY A 131 10.63 0.45 -28.08
CA GLY A 131 9.73 -0.15 -27.08
C GLY A 131 10.28 -1.46 -26.52
N LEU A 132 10.80 -2.35 -27.37
CA LEU A 132 11.43 -3.59 -26.92
C LEU A 132 12.73 -3.35 -26.13
N ALA A 133 13.57 -2.41 -26.55
CA ALA A 133 14.77 -2.04 -25.80
C ALA A 133 14.44 -1.42 -24.44
N PHE A 134 13.37 -0.62 -24.36
CA PHE A 134 12.86 -0.04 -23.12
C PHE A 134 12.27 -1.12 -22.19
N LEU A 135 11.48 -2.06 -22.71
CA LEU A 135 10.96 -3.18 -21.92
C LEU A 135 12.09 -4.10 -21.41
N ALA A 136 13.09 -4.36 -22.24
CA ALA A 136 14.27 -5.14 -21.85
C ALA A 136 15.09 -4.43 -20.77
N SER A 137 15.32 -3.11 -20.90
CA SER A 137 16.06 -2.34 -19.88
C SER A 137 15.26 -2.23 -18.57
N LEU A 138 13.94 -2.09 -18.65
CA LEU A 138 13.05 -2.09 -17.49
C LEU A 138 13.07 -3.45 -16.77
N ALA A 139 13.01 -4.56 -17.51
CA ALA A 139 13.08 -5.90 -16.95
C ALA A 139 14.44 -6.17 -16.28
N VAL A 140 15.55 -5.77 -16.91
CA VAL A 140 16.91 -5.86 -16.33
C VAL A 140 17.01 -5.03 -15.06
N SER A 141 16.48 -3.80 -15.06
CA SER A 141 16.50 -2.93 -13.89
C SER A 141 15.66 -3.48 -12.73
N LEU A 142 14.49 -4.06 -13.00
CA LEU A 142 13.64 -4.69 -11.98
C LEU A 142 14.27 -5.97 -11.41
N TRP A 143 14.91 -6.80 -12.25
CA TRP A 143 15.66 -7.96 -11.78
C TRP A 143 16.83 -7.54 -10.87
N SER A 144 17.57 -6.49 -11.25
CA SER A 144 18.67 -5.94 -10.44
C SER A 144 18.23 -5.29 -9.14
N ALA A 145 16.98 -4.83 -9.04
CA ALA A 145 16.45 -4.25 -7.81
C ALA A 145 15.87 -5.31 -6.85
N ASN A 146 15.52 -6.49 -7.37
CA ASN A 146 14.99 -7.62 -6.61
C ASN A 146 16.07 -8.66 -6.23
N ALA A 147 17.24 -8.61 -6.88
CA ALA A 147 18.44 -9.36 -6.50
C ALA A 147 19.24 -8.62 -5.43
#